data_AF-A0A7V5H520-F1
#
_entry.id   AF-A0A7V5H520-F1
#
_cell.length_a   1.000
_cell.length_b   1.000
_cell.length_c   1.000
_cell.angle_alpha   90.00
_cell.angle_beta   90.00
_cell.angle_gamma   90.00
#
_symmetry.space_group_name_H-M   'P 1'
#
loop_
_entity.id
_entity.type
_entity.pdbx_description
1 polymer ?
#
loop_
_entity_poly.entity_id
_entity_poly.type
_entity_poly.pdbx_seq_one_letter_code
_entity_poly.pdbx_strand_id
1 'polypeptide(L)'
;YLAVALAVSYLKENLVKKIVLARPAVEAGESLGYLPGDYKEKIDPYLKPLYDALEDMLPRDLLKRFLDQQIIEILPLSYMRGRTLNNAFVILDEAQNTTFMQMKMFLTRLGVNSKSIITGDITQIDLPSKNDSGLVSSFYVLSGIDGIAFIKLTNRDVVRHPLVKDIIDAYERYDEKQNSKDK
;
A
#
# COMPACT_ATOMS: atom_id res chain seq x y z
N TYR A 1 -1.30 7.10 2.95
CA TYR A 1 -2.14 8.26 3.34
C TYR A 1 -2.69 9.04 2.13
N LEU A 2 -1.86 9.76 1.35
CA LEU A 2 -2.36 10.61 0.23
C LEU A 2 -3.27 9.86 -0.77
N ALA A 3 -2.91 8.61 -1.12
CA ALA A 3 -3.74 7.77 -1.98
C ALA A 3 -5.14 7.55 -1.40
N VAL A 4 -5.24 7.26 -0.10
CA VAL A 4 -6.52 7.07 0.61
C VAL A 4 -7.33 8.36 0.63
N ALA A 5 -6.68 9.51 0.85
CA ALA A 5 -7.35 10.82 0.81
C ALA A 5 -7.99 11.09 -0.55
N LEU A 6 -7.26 10.80 -1.63
CA LEU A 6 -7.78 10.95 -2.99
C LEU A 6 -8.94 9.99 -3.26
N ALA A 7 -8.82 8.72 -2.85
CA ALA A 7 -9.89 7.74 -2.99
C ALA A 7 -11.18 8.18 -2.27
N VAL A 8 -11.05 8.70 -1.04
CA VAL A 8 -12.18 9.24 -0.27
C VAL A 8 -12.80 10.45 -0.96
N SER A 9 -12.00 11.36 -1.54
CA SER A 9 -12.53 12.49 -2.32
C SER A 9 -13.34 12.00 -3.51
N TYR A 10 -12.81 11.05 -4.28
CA TYR A 10 -13.48 10.47 -5.44
C TYR A 10 -14.81 9.80 -5.06
N LEU A 11 -14.86 9.12 -3.91
CA LEU A 11 -16.09 8.52 -3.40
C LEU A 11 -17.11 9.60 -3.00
N LYS A 12 -16.68 10.65 -2.28
CA LYS A 12 -17.56 11.75 -1.84
C LYS A 12 -18.13 12.56 -3.01
N GLU A 13 -17.35 12.72 -4.08
CA GLU A 13 -17.75 13.39 -5.32
C GLU A 13 -18.58 12.49 -6.25
N ASN A 14 -18.89 11.25 -5.85
CA ASN A 14 -19.60 10.25 -6.65
C ASN A 14 -18.92 9.91 -7.99
N LEU A 15 -17.60 10.14 -8.11
CA LEU A 15 -16.81 9.75 -9.28
C LEU A 15 -16.57 8.24 -9.33
N VAL A 16 -16.58 7.60 -8.16
CA VAL A 16 -16.55 6.14 -7.99
C VAL A 16 -17.64 5.73 -7.01
N LYS A 17 -18.02 4.45 -7.06
CA LYS A 17 -19.02 3.86 -6.15
C LYS A 17 -18.39 3.02 -5.04
N LYS A 18 -17.10 2.70 -5.16
CA LYS A 18 -16.39 1.76 -4.28
C LYS A 18 -14.93 2.15 -4.12
N ILE A 19 -14.38 1.94 -2.93
CA ILE A 19 -12.94 1.96 -2.67
C ILE A 19 -12.51 0.54 -2.30
N VAL A 20 -11.42 0.06 -2.91
CA VAL A 20 -10.80 -1.21 -2.53
C VAL A 20 -9.34 -0.97 -2.18
N LEU A 21 -8.99 -1.23 -0.92
CA LEU A 21 -7.63 -1.15 -0.41
C LEU A 21 -7.08 -2.56 -0.26
N ALA A 22 -5.97 -2.84 -0.94
CA ALA A 22 -5.28 -4.11 -0.88
C ALA A 22 -3.84 -3.95 -0.41
N ARG A 23 -3.34 -4.94 0.33
CA ARG A 23 -1.94 -5.04 0.76
C ARG A 23 -1.47 -6.48 0.60
N PRO A 24 -0.25 -6.75 0.09
CA PRO A 24 0.28 -8.10 0.05
C PRO A 24 0.55 -8.57 1.49
N ALA A 25 0.17 -9.82 1.80
CA ALA A 25 0.57 -10.45 3.04
C ALA A 25 2.03 -10.90 2.86
N VAL A 26 2.95 -10.21 3.53
CA VAL A 26 4.37 -10.59 3.58
C VAL A 26 4.78 -10.70 5.03
N GLU A 27 5.47 -11.80 5.35
CA GLU A 27 5.99 -12.11 6.67
C GLU A 27 7.20 -11.20 6.93
N ALA A 28 6.95 -9.96 7.34
CA ALA A 28 8.01 -9.05 7.74
C ALA A 28 8.50 -9.45 9.14
N GLY A 29 9.55 -10.27 9.20
CA GLY A 29 10.28 -10.60 10.44
C GLY A 29 9.62 -11.59 11.39
N GLU A 30 8.28 -11.60 11.50
CA GLU A 30 7.50 -12.61 12.23
C GLU A 30 6.69 -13.45 11.24
N SER A 31 6.89 -14.77 11.22
CA SER A 31 6.08 -15.63 10.34
C SER A 31 4.61 -15.55 10.74
N LEU A 32 3.72 -15.32 9.76
CA LEU A 32 2.27 -15.31 9.94
C LEU A 32 1.78 -16.61 10.61
N GLY A 33 2.59 -17.68 10.54
CA GLY A 33 2.40 -18.92 11.28
C GLY A 33 2.30 -18.77 12.81
N TYR A 34 2.99 -17.80 13.43
CA TYR A 34 3.11 -17.69 14.90
C TYR A 34 2.04 -16.87 15.61
N LEU A 35 1.27 -16.04 14.88
CA LEU A 35 0.17 -15.29 15.49
C LEU A 35 -0.98 -16.25 15.85
N PRO A 36 -1.49 -16.27 17.10
CA PRO A 36 -2.66 -17.07 17.45
C PRO A 36 -3.92 -16.51 16.76
N GLY A 37 -4.90 -17.37 16.48
CA GLY A 37 -6.18 -16.95 15.91
C GLY A 37 -6.45 -17.47 14.49
N ASP A 38 -7.62 -17.10 13.96
CA ASP A 38 -8.01 -17.42 12.59
C ASP A 38 -7.18 -16.64 11.55
N TYR A 39 -7.26 -17.02 10.27
CA TYR A 39 -6.47 -16.37 9.21
C TYR A 39 -6.74 -14.86 9.09
N LYS A 40 -7.94 -14.42 9.47
CA LYS A 40 -8.34 -13.01 9.41
C LYS A 40 -7.70 -12.24 10.57
N GLU A 41 -7.76 -12.78 11.80
CA GLU A 41 -7.13 -12.21 12.99
C GLU A 41 -5.61 -12.03 12.82
N LYS A 42 -4.96 -12.95 12.10
CA LYS A 42 -3.52 -12.86 11.80
C LYS A 42 -3.16 -11.74 10.81
N ILE A 43 -4.09 -11.34 9.96
CA ILE A 43 -3.88 -10.36 8.89
C ILE A 43 -4.30 -8.95 9.31
N ASP A 44 -5.28 -8.83 10.18
CA ASP A 44 -5.81 -7.56 10.65
C ASP A 44 -4.72 -6.55 11.11
N PRO A 45 -3.65 -6.96 11.82
CA PRO A 45 -2.55 -6.04 12.17
C PRO A 45 -1.88 -5.40 10.96
N TYR A 46 -1.71 -6.14 9.86
CA TYR A 46 -1.09 -5.64 8.63
C TYR A 46 -1.97 -4.64 7.88
N LEU A 47 -3.30 -4.78 8.03
CA LEU A 47 -4.27 -3.89 7.41
C LEU A 47 -4.57 -2.66 8.28
N LYS A 48 -4.20 -2.67 9.57
CA LYS A 48 -4.48 -1.60 10.53
C LYS A 48 -4.07 -0.20 10.05
N PRO A 49 -2.90 0.03 9.44
CA PRO A 49 -2.54 1.36 8.92
C PRO A 49 -3.52 1.91 7.86
N LEU A 50 -4.19 1.04 7.10
CA LEU A 50 -5.21 1.44 6.13
C LEU A 50 -6.52 1.83 6.82
N TYR A 51 -6.89 1.14 7.90
CA TYR A 51 -8.02 1.54 8.74
C TYR A 51 -7.78 2.90 9.39
N ASP A 52 -6.60 3.10 9.99
CA ASP A 52 -6.26 4.35 10.67
C ASP A 52 -6.31 5.53 9.70
N ALA A 53 -5.76 5.36 8.48
CA ALA A 53 -5.83 6.40 7.44
C ALA A 53 -7.27 6.75 7.03
N LEU A 54 -8.20 5.79 7.05
CA LEU A 54 -9.61 6.05 6.76
C LEU A 54 -10.33 6.72 7.94
N GLU A 55 -10.01 6.33 9.18
CA GLU A 55 -10.55 6.94 10.40
C GLU A 55 -10.20 8.42 10.51
N ASP A 56 -9.02 8.82 10.02
CA ASP A 56 -8.61 10.23 9.93
C ASP A 56 -9.43 11.05 8.91
N MET A 57 -10.08 10.39 7.94
CA MET A 57 -10.71 11.04 6.77
C MET A 57 -12.24 10.98 6.78
N LEU A 58 -12.81 10.07 7.56
CA LEU A 58 -14.24 9.78 7.62
C LEU A 58 -14.70 9.71 9.07
N PRO A 59 -15.86 10.30 9.40
CA PRO A 59 -16.48 10.09 10.70
C PRO A 59 -16.68 8.60 10.97
N ARG A 60 -16.43 8.18 12.22
CA ARG A 60 -16.44 6.76 12.62
C ARG A 60 -17.71 6.00 12.22
N ASP A 61 -18.88 6.60 12.44
CA ASP A 61 -20.17 5.97 12.10
C ASP A 61 -20.35 5.81 10.59
N LEU A 62 -19.87 6.77 9.80
CA LEU A 62 -19.93 6.71 8.34
C LEU A 62 -18.98 5.66 7.80
N LEU A 63 -17.74 5.61 8.31
CA LEU A 63 -16.76 4.59 7.93
C LEU A 63 -17.30 3.20 8.24
N LYS A 64 -17.84 2.99 9.45
CA LYS A 64 -18.45 1.72 9.83
C LYS A 64 -19.54 1.30 8.84
N ARG A 65 -20.47 2.21 8.52
CA ARG A 65 -21.50 1.95 7.52
C ARG A 65 -20.93 1.60 6.15
N PHE A 66 -19.90 2.30 5.69
CA PHE A 66 -19.27 2.02 4.40
C PHE A 66 -18.56 0.67 4.34
N LEU A 67 -17.93 0.26 5.43
CA LEU A 67 -17.32 -1.07 5.56
C LEU A 67 -18.41 -2.16 5.59
N ASP A 68 -19.46 -1.99 6.39
CA ASP A 68 -20.58 -2.94 6.50
C ASP A 68 -21.31 -3.11 5.16
N GLN A 69 -21.46 -2.02 4.39
CA GLN A 69 -22.08 -2.02 3.06
C GLN A 69 -21.11 -2.42 1.94
N GLN A 70 -19.85 -2.74 2.26
CA GLN A 70 -18.79 -3.04 1.29
C GLN A 70 -18.60 -1.94 0.24
N ILE A 71 -18.89 -0.69 0.59
CA ILE A 71 -18.55 0.50 -0.21
C ILE A 71 -17.05 0.74 -0.11
N ILE A 72 -16.47 0.49 1.07
CA ILE A 72 -15.03 0.43 1.29
C ILE A 72 -14.69 -1.00 1.66
N GLU A 73 -13.74 -1.59 0.96
CA GLU A 73 -13.19 -2.91 1.26
C GLU A 73 -11.70 -2.78 1.59
N ILE A 74 -11.26 -3.42 2.67
CA ILE A 74 -9.85 -3.55 3.03
C ILE A 74 -9.54 -5.04 3.10
N LEU A 75 -8.64 -5.51 2.25
CA LEU A 75 -8.45 -6.95 2.04
C LEU A 75 -7.01 -7.31 1.68
N PRO A 76 -6.59 -8.56 1.91
CA PRO A 76 -5.33 -9.06 1.39
C PRO A 76 -5.35 -9.11 -0.14
N LEU A 77 -4.18 -8.91 -0.76
CA LEU A 77 -4.03 -8.99 -2.21
C LEU A 77 -4.56 -10.30 -2.83
N SER A 78 -4.49 -11.42 -2.09
CA SER A 78 -5.00 -12.72 -2.56
C SER A 78 -6.49 -12.71 -2.90
N TYR A 79 -7.30 -11.86 -2.24
CA TYR A 79 -8.74 -11.72 -2.47
C TYR A 79 -9.07 -10.97 -3.77
N MET A 80 -8.07 -10.42 -4.46
CA MET A 80 -8.26 -9.75 -5.74
C MET A 80 -8.40 -10.74 -6.91
N ARG A 81 -8.00 -12.00 -6.72
CA ARG A 81 -8.02 -13.01 -7.78
C ARG A 81 -9.43 -13.22 -8.34
N GLY A 82 -9.56 -13.21 -9.66
CA GLY A 82 -10.83 -13.46 -10.33
C GLY A 82 -11.82 -12.29 -10.28
N ARG A 83 -11.47 -11.15 -9.67
CA ARG A 83 -12.33 -9.96 -9.63
C ARG A 83 -12.17 -9.10 -10.90
N THR A 84 -13.21 -8.34 -11.20
CA THR A 84 -13.16 -7.17 -12.08
C THR A 84 -13.76 -6.01 -11.31
N LEU A 85 -12.98 -4.94 -11.12
CA LEU A 85 -13.34 -3.82 -10.26
C LEU A 85 -13.83 -2.66 -11.13
N ASN A 86 -15.14 -2.53 -11.28
CA ASN A 86 -15.79 -1.46 -12.05
C ASN A 86 -16.26 -0.33 -11.13
N ASN A 87 -16.23 0.91 -11.62
CA ASN A 87 -16.61 2.11 -10.87
C ASN A 87 -15.92 2.20 -9.50
N ALA A 88 -14.64 1.83 -9.43
CA ALA A 88 -13.90 1.68 -8.19
C ALA A 88 -12.61 2.52 -8.17
N PHE A 89 -12.24 3.00 -6.99
CA PHE A 89 -10.91 3.48 -6.70
C PHE A 89 -10.13 2.39 -5.97
N VAL A 90 -9.08 1.88 -6.58
CA VAL A 90 -8.33 0.72 -6.09
C VAL A 90 -6.96 1.20 -5.61
N ILE A 91 -6.52 0.74 -4.45
CA ILE A 91 -5.19 1.03 -3.93
C ILE A 91 -4.49 -0.28 -3.62
N LEU A 92 -3.25 -0.42 -4.09
CA LEU A 92 -2.33 -1.46 -3.64
C LEU A 92 -1.21 -0.81 -2.83
N ASP A 93 -1.22 -1.03 -1.54
CA ASP A 93 -0.21 -0.53 -0.61
C ASP A 93 0.90 -1.57 -0.38
N GLU A 94 2.09 -1.11 0.01
CA GLU A 94 3.32 -1.93 0.12
C GLU A 94 3.63 -2.77 -1.12
N ALA A 95 3.43 -2.21 -2.30
CA ALA A 95 3.54 -2.95 -3.55
C ALA A 95 4.96 -3.47 -3.83
N GLN A 96 6.00 -2.94 -3.17
CA GLN A 96 7.36 -3.46 -3.26
C GLN A 96 7.45 -4.94 -2.84
N ASN A 97 6.51 -5.37 -2.00
CA ASN A 97 6.39 -6.70 -1.45
C ASN A 97 5.49 -7.63 -2.29
N THR A 98 5.16 -7.23 -3.52
CA THR A 98 4.47 -8.10 -4.48
C THR A 98 5.46 -8.81 -5.38
N THR A 99 5.13 -10.03 -5.82
CA THR A 99 5.85 -10.69 -6.91
C THR A 99 5.42 -10.15 -8.28
N PHE A 100 6.22 -10.40 -9.31
CA PHE A 100 5.85 -10.12 -10.71
C PHE A 100 4.43 -10.61 -11.07
N MET A 101 4.10 -11.85 -10.69
CA MET A 101 2.81 -12.46 -10.99
C MET A 101 1.66 -11.81 -10.22
N GLN A 102 1.90 -11.42 -8.97
CA GLN A 102 0.91 -10.71 -8.15
C GLN A 102 0.62 -9.32 -8.68
N MET A 103 1.65 -8.58 -9.10
CA MET A 103 1.51 -7.26 -9.72
C MET A 103 0.69 -7.35 -11.03
N LYS A 104 1.03 -8.30 -11.91
CA LYS A 104 0.26 -8.55 -13.14
C LYS A 104 -1.20 -8.94 -12.83
N MET A 105 -1.40 -9.80 -11.83
CA MET A 105 -2.74 -10.20 -11.40
C MET A 105 -3.56 -8.98 -10.96
N PHE A 106 -3.00 -8.12 -10.11
CA PHE A 106 -3.64 -6.90 -9.60
C PHE A 106 -4.01 -5.92 -10.73
N LEU A 107 -3.04 -5.58 -11.58
CA LEU A 107 -3.23 -4.61 -12.66
C LEU A 107 -4.35 -5.02 -13.62
N THR A 108 -4.49 -6.33 -13.89
CA THR A 108 -5.54 -6.87 -14.76
C THR A 108 -6.92 -6.97 -14.09
N ARG A 109 -7.09 -6.51 -12.84
CA ARG A 109 -8.42 -6.44 -12.18
C ARG A 109 -9.14 -5.13 -12.45
N LEU A 110 -8.46 -4.11 -12.96
CA LEU A 110 -9.04 -2.78 -13.17
C LEU A 110 -10.11 -2.83 -14.27
N GLY A 111 -11.33 -2.43 -13.92
CA GLY A 111 -12.48 -2.41 -14.81
C GLY A 111 -12.83 -1.00 -15.31
N VAL A 112 -14.01 -0.88 -15.92
CA VAL A 112 -14.48 0.40 -16.48
C VAL A 112 -14.72 1.45 -15.39
N ASN A 113 -14.54 2.73 -15.74
CA ASN A 113 -14.70 3.88 -14.84
C ASN A 113 -13.96 3.73 -13.51
N SER A 114 -12.78 3.11 -13.52
CA SER A 114 -12.01 2.83 -12.32
C SER A 114 -10.64 3.47 -12.41
N LYS A 115 -10.06 3.75 -11.24
CA LYS A 115 -8.70 4.26 -11.10
C LYS A 115 -7.95 3.40 -10.11
N SER A 116 -6.64 3.28 -10.30
CA SER A 116 -5.77 2.57 -9.39
C SER A 116 -4.58 3.43 -8.99
N ILE A 117 -4.18 3.35 -7.72
CA ILE A 117 -2.91 3.86 -7.23
C ILE A 117 -2.15 2.71 -6.58
N ILE A 118 -0.87 2.58 -6.95
CA ILE A 118 0.03 1.58 -6.40
C ILE A 118 1.10 2.34 -5.62
N THR A 119 1.24 2.05 -4.33
CA THR A 119 2.22 2.68 -3.44
C THR A 119 3.21 1.66 -2.91
N GLY A 120 4.46 2.08 -2.72
CA GLY A 120 5.49 1.24 -2.12
C GLY A 120 6.84 1.95 -2.03
N ASP A 121 7.73 1.40 -1.21
CA ASP A 121 9.10 1.88 -1.03
C ASP A 121 10.09 0.81 -1.51
N ILE A 122 10.76 1.07 -2.63
CA ILE A 122 11.72 0.13 -3.24
C ILE A 122 12.96 -0.15 -2.36
N THR A 123 13.19 0.65 -1.30
CA THR A 123 14.28 0.42 -0.36
C THR A 123 13.93 -0.62 0.71
N GLN A 124 12.64 -0.88 0.93
CA GLN A 124 12.08 -1.75 1.97
C GLN A 124 11.42 -2.99 1.37
N ILE A 125 12.16 -3.73 0.54
CA ILE A 125 11.69 -4.97 -0.07
C ILE A 125 11.94 -6.14 0.89
N ASP A 126 10.86 -6.76 1.35
CA ASP A 126 10.86 -7.91 2.28
C ASP A 126 10.78 -9.26 1.54
N LEU A 127 11.06 -9.27 0.23
CA LEU A 127 11.11 -10.49 -0.59
C LEU A 127 12.51 -11.13 -0.52
N PRO A 128 12.62 -12.47 -0.73
CA PRO A 128 13.92 -13.18 -0.72
C PRO A 128 14.98 -12.57 -1.64
N SER A 129 14.55 -12.01 -2.78
CA SER A 129 15.39 -11.25 -3.68
C SER A 129 14.70 -9.96 -4.09
N LYS A 130 15.44 -8.85 -4.07
CA LYS A 130 14.94 -7.54 -4.53
C LYS A 130 14.46 -7.56 -5.98
N ASN A 131 15.07 -8.41 -6.81
CA ASN A 131 14.71 -8.55 -8.22
C ASN A 131 13.35 -9.24 -8.42
N ASP A 132 12.78 -9.85 -7.38
CA ASP A 132 11.49 -10.52 -7.45
C ASP A 132 10.31 -9.53 -7.37
N SER A 133 10.59 -8.27 -6.99
CA SER A 133 9.58 -7.25 -6.78
C SER A 133 8.82 -6.91 -8.07
N GLY A 134 7.51 -7.14 -8.02
CA GLY A 134 6.54 -6.75 -9.02
C GLY A 134 6.50 -5.23 -9.22
N LEU A 135 6.70 -4.45 -8.16
CA LEU A 135 6.77 -2.98 -8.27
C LEU A 135 7.99 -2.54 -9.06
N VAL A 136 9.18 -3.09 -8.76
CA VAL A 136 10.42 -2.73 -9.46
C VAL A 136 10.33 -3.09 -10.94
N SER A 137 9.84 -4.30 -11.26
CA SER A 137 9.65 -4.73 -12.65
C SER A 137 8.59 -3.91 -13.39
N SER A 138 7.56 -3.39 -12.69
CA SER A 138 6.49 -2.59 -13.31
C SER A 138 6.99 -1.31 -13.98
N PHE A 139 8.04 -0.67 -13.45
CA PHE A 139 8.63 0.53 -14.05
C PHE A 139 9.14 0.28 -15.48
N TYR A 140 9.64 -0.93 -15.74
CA TYR A 140 10.13 -1.32 -17.07
C TYR A 140 8.99 -1.82 -17.96
N VAL A 141 8.13 -2.69 -17.41
CA VAL A 141 7.06 -3.36 -18.18
C VAL A 141 5.96 -2.39 -18.62
N LEU A 142 5.63 -1.39 -17.80
CA LEU A 142 4.54 -0.46 -18.07
C LEU A 142 5.04 0.89 -18.62
N SER A 143 6.34 0.99 -18.92
CA SER A 143 6.92 2.20 -19.51
C SER A 143 6.29 2.48 -20.88
N GLY A 144 5.85 3.72 -21.09
CA GLY A 144 5.26 4.16 -22.35
C GLY A 144 3.79 3.75 -22.57
N ILE A 145 3.11 3.19 -21.57
CA ILE A 145 1.67 2.91 -21.66
C ILE A 145 0.86 4.17 -21.33
N ASP A 146 0.04 4.62 -22.27
CA ASP A 146 -0.87 5.75 -22.06
C ASP A 146 -1.83 5.51 -20.90
N GLY A 147 -2.01 6.52 -20.06
CA GLY A 147 -2.86 6.46 -18.87
C GLY A 147 -2.17 5.90 -17.62
N ILE A 148 -0.90 5.49 -17.70
CA ILE A 148 -0.08 5.11 -16.55
C ILE A 148 0.96 6.21 -16.29
N ALA A 149 1.08 6.61 -15.02
CA ALA A 149 2.07 7.60 -14.59
C ALA A 149 2.88 7.05 -13.40
N PHE A 150 4.17 7.34 -13.39
CA PHE A 150 5.08 7.01 -12.31
C PHE A 150 5.48 8.28 -11.55
N ILE A 151 5.21 8.31 -10.25
CA ILE A 151 5.51 9.44 -9.38
C ILE A 151 6.55 8.98 -8.36
N LYS A 152 7.76 9.54 -8.42
CA LYS A 152 8.82 9.29 -7.46
C LYS A 152 8.85 10.40 -6.42
N LEU A 153 8.44 10.07 -5.20
CA LEU A 153 8.61 10.94 -4.05
C LEU A 153 10.04 10.81 -3.49
N THR A 154 10.52 11.87 -2.88
CA THR A 154 11.85 11.98 -2.28
C THR A 154 11.73 12.37 -0.81
N ASN A 155 12.85 12.37 -0.07
CA ASN A 155 12.88 12.82 1.32
C ASN A 155 12.40 14.27 1.51
N ARG A 156 12.39 15.09 0.45
CA ARG A 156 11.86 16.46 0.49
C ARG A 156 10.33 16.50 0.57
N ASP A 157 9.67 15.44 0.13
CA ASP A 157 8.21 15.32 0.11
C ASP A 157 7.66 14.72 1.42
N VAL A 158 8.56 14.31 2.33
CA VAL A 158 8.23 13.68 3.59
C VAL A 158 8.05 14.74 4.68
N VAL A 159 6.80 14.99 5.06
CA VAL A 159 6.47 15.88 6.18
C VAL A 159 6.42 15.05 7.47
N ARG A 160 7.35 15.32 8.39
CA ARG A 160 7.40 14.70 9.72
C ARG A 160 7.54 15.77 10.79
N HIS A 161 7.11 15.43 12.01
CA HIS A 161 7.35 16.28 13.16
C HIS A 161 8.86 16.55 13.34
N PRO A 162 9.31 17.78 13.66
CA PRO A 162 10.73 18.11 13.78
C PRO A 162 11.52 17.14 14.67
N LEU A 163 10.96 16.78 15.84
CA LEU A 163 11.57 15.80 16.73
C LEU A 163 11.83 14.43 16.07
N VAL A 164 10.92 13.95 15.22
CA VAL A 164 11.10 12.67 14.51
C VAL A 164 12.27 12.76 13.54
N LYS A 165 12.43 13.91 12.87
CA LYS A 165 13.59 14.16 12.03
C LYS A 165 14.87 14.17 12.84
N ASP A 166 14.91 14.89 13.97
CA ASP A 166 16.09 14.95 14.84
C ASP A 166 16.52 13.56 15.36
N ILE A 167 15.53 12.70 15.65
CA ILE A 167 15.78 11.30 16.04
C ILE A 167 16.40 10.52 14.89
N ILE A 168 15.85 10.60 13.68
CA ILE A 168 16.38 9.90 12.49
C ILE A 168 17.81 10.35 12.20
N ASP A 169 18.04 11.67 12.17
CA ASP A 169 19.37 12.26 11.95
C ASP A 169 20.39 11.84 13.03
N ALA A 170 19.94 11.54 14.26
CA ALA A 170 20.80 11.02 15.31
C ALA A 170 21.22 9.56 15.07
N TYR A 171 20.30 8.70 14.60
CA TYR A 171 20.60 7.32 14.24
C TYR A 171 21.48 7.22 12.99
N GLU A 172 21.18 8.00 11.94
CA GLU A 172 22.01 8.03 10.72
C GLU A 172 23.47 8.40 11.02
N ARG A 173 23.70 9.44 11.83
CA ARG A 173 25.04 9.83 12.27
C ARG A 173 25.76 8.77 13.11
N TYR A 174 25.01 7.94 13.83
CA TYR A 174 25.58 6.84 14.60
C TYR A 174 26.04 5.71 13.67
N ASP A 175 25.19 5.31 12.71
CA ASP A 175 25.47 4.24 11.75
C ASP A 175 26.63 4.61 10.81
N GLU A 176 26.72 5.86 10.36
CA GLU A 176 27.87 6.36 9.58
C GLU A 176 29.18 6.23 10.35
N LYS A 177 29.18 6.56 11.64
CA LYS A 177 30.37 6.45 12.49
C LYS A 177 30.81 5.00 12.69
N GLN A 178 29.88 4.06 12.83
CA GLN A 178 30.21 2.64 12.96
C GLN A 178 30.81 2.10 11.66
N ASN A 179 30.16 2.36 10.52
CA ASN A 179 30.66 1.93 9.20
C ASN A 179 32.02 2.55 8.82
N SER A 180 32.37 3.70 9.40
CA SER A 180 33.69 4.34 9.22
C SER A 180 34.80 3.78 10.12
N LYS A 181 34.46 3.08 11.21
CA LYS A 181 35.42 2.43 12.12
C LYS A 181 35.76 0.99 11.70
N ASP A 182 34.89 0.36 10.92
CA ASP A 182 35.08 -0.99 10.37
C ASP A 182 35.79 -0.99 9.00
N LYS A 183 36.25 0.17 8.52
CA LYS A 183 37.10 0.34 7.34
C LYS A 183 38.49 0.84 7.72
#